data_AF-A0A0D3HPD0-F1
#
_entry.id   AF-A0A0D3HPD0-F1
#
_cell.length_a   1.000
_cell.length_b   1.000
_cell.length_c   1.000
_cell.angle_alpha   90.00
_cell.angle_beta   90.00
_cell.angle_gamma   90.00
#
_symmetry.space_group_name_H-M   'P 1'
#
loop_
_entity.id
_entity.type
_entity.pdbx_description
1 polymer ?
#
loop_
_entity_poly.entity_id
_entity_poly.type
_entity_poly.pdbx_seq_one_letter_code
_entity_poly.pdbx_strand_id
1 'polypeptide(L)'
;MEITSSAMLKPATTPPHPLAGEKVPLTAFDRAAFDVFVPMVFAYRAPAPSSEAVKEGLRMAVAAYPLAAGRLAVDVAVDGQGRRRRRRVLHVNDEGALVRDATVEADLDAK
;
A
#
# COMPACT_ATOMS: atom_id res chain seq x y z
N MET A 1 -15.96 16.48 -9.78
CA MET A 1 -14.64 15.87 -9.44
C MET A 1 -14.16 15.14 -10.68
N GLU A 2 -12.92 15.37 -11.06
CA GLU A 2 -12.26 14.75 -12.21
C GLU A 2 -10.93 14.14 -11.77
N ILE A 3 -10.65 12.89 -12.18
CA ILE A 3 -9.34 12.25 -11.94
C ILE A 3 -8.40 12.70 -13.05
N THR A 4 -7.30 13.36 -12.68
CA THR A 4 -6.33 13.93 -13.61
C THR A 4 -5.12 13.03 -13.84
N SER A 5 -4.84 12.12 -12.89
CA SER A 5 -3.74 11.15 -13.01
C SER A 5 -4.01 9.89 -12.17
N SER A 6 -3.43 8.77 -12.59
CA SER A 6 -3.46 7.50 -11.86
C SER A 6 -2.16 6.74 -12.12
N ALA A 7 -1.44 6.38 -11.06
CA ALA A 7 -0.17 5.67 -11.18
C ALA A 7 0.06 4.69 -10.03
N MET A 8 0.82 3.62 -10.32
CA MET A 8 1.39 2.75 -9.30
C MET A 8 2.73 3.32 -8.87
N LEU A 9 2.78 3.85 -7.66
CA LEU A 9 3.96 4.49 -7.10
C LEU A 9 4.84 3.45 -6.41
N LYS A 10 6.00 3.16 -7.00
CA LYS A 10 6.97 2.22 -6.44
C LYS A 10 7.77 2.87 -5.31
N PRO A 11 8.24 2.08 -4.31
CA PRO A 11 9.13 2.58 -3.27
C PRO A 11 10.40 3.26 -3.82
N ALA A 12 11.05 4.07 -3.00
CA ALA A 12 12.44 4.46 -3.24
C ALA A 12 13.34 3.22 -3.00
N THR A 13 14.06 2.76 -4.03
CA THR A 13 14.61 1.39 -4.10
C THR A 13 16.08 1.21 -3.68
N THR A 14 16.73 2.19 -3.04
CA THR A 14 18.19 2.09 -2.80
C THR A 14 18.62 2.43 -1.36
N PRO A 15 19.15 1.44 -0.60
CA PRO A 15 19.14 0.00 -0.87
C PRO A 15 17.74 -0.63 -0.72
N PRO A 16 17.48 -1.80 -1.34
CA PRO A 16 16.20 -2.49 -1.17
C PRO A 16 15.98 -2.93 0.28
N HIS A 17 14.72 -2.96 0.73
CA HIS A 17 14.39 -3.41 2.08
C HIS A 17 14.77 -4.89 2.27
N PRO A 18 15.22 -5.34 3.46
CA PRO A 18 15.56 -6.74 3.74
C PRO A 18 14.46 -7.78 3.49
N LEU A 19 13.23 -7.34 3.22
CA LEU A 19 12.08 -8.20 2.94
C LEU A 19 11.72 -8.22 1.45
N ALA A 20 12.47 -7.52 0.60
CA ALA A 20 12.18 -7.48 -0.83
C ALA A 20 12.17 -8.91 -1.42
N GLY A 21 11.09 -9.26 -2.11
CA GLY A 21 10.83 -10.60 -2.67
C GLY A 21 10.27 -11.62 -1.67
N GLU A 22 10.24 -11.32 -0.36
CA GLU A 22 9.76 -12.25 0.64
C GLU A 22 8.24 -12.47 0.56
N LYS A 23 7.81 -13.67 0.94
CA LYS A 23 6.41 -14.01 1.15
C LYS A 23 6.11 -14.00 2.64
N VAL A 24 5.84 -12.81 3.18
CA VAL A 24 5.58 -12.60 4.60
C VAL A 24 4.20 -13.13 4.94
N PRO A 25 4.08 -14.10 5.85
CA PRO A 25 2.85 -14.87 5.85
C PRO A 25 1.93 -14.46 7.00
N LEU A 26 0.62 -14.36 6.76
CA LEU A 26 -0.32 -13.73 7.71
C LEU A 26 -0.36 -14.45 9.07
N THR A 27 -0.43 -13.68 10.14
CA THR A 27 -0.53 -14.19 11.52
C THR A 27 -1.95 -14.68 11.85
N ALA A 28 -2.17 -15.23 13.05
CA ALA A 28 -3.53 -15.56 13.50
C ALA A 28 -4.41 -14.30 13.65
N PHE A 29 -3.84 -13.18 14.11
CA PHE A 29 -4.56 -11.93 14.29
C PHE A 29 -4.96 -11.29 12.96
N ASP A 30 -4.06 -11.27 11.97
CA ASP A 30 -4.39 -10.76 10.63
C ASP A 30 -5.52 -11.56 9.97
N ARG A 31 -5.58 -12.87 10.22
CA ARG A 31 -6.62 -13.76 9.68
C ARG A 31 -7.95 -13.66 10.43
N ALA A 32 -7.93 -13.21 11.68
CA ALA A 32 -9.13 -12.97 12.46
C ALA A 32 -9.77 -11.60 12.14
N ALA A 33 -8.99 -10.67 11.59
CA ALA A 33 -9.47 -9.37 11.14
C ALA A 33 -10.31 -9.47 9.85
N PHE A 34 -11.05 -8.41 9.56
CA PHE A 34 -11.85 -8.30 8.34
C PHE A 34 -10.96 -8.12 7.11
N ASP A 35 -11.28 -8.84 6.03
CA ASP A 35 -10.61 -8.72 4.72
C ASP A 35 -11.25 -7.58 3.91
N VAL A 36 -11.05 -6.34 4.37
CA VAL A 36 -11.67 -5.13 3.79
C VAL A 36 -10.66 -3.99 3.70
N PHE A 37 -10.92 -3.03 2.80
CA PHE A 37 -10.24 -1.74 2.83
C PHE A 37 -10.92 -0.84 3.86
N VAL A 38 -10.15 -0.29 4.81
CA VAL A 38 -10.63 0.68 5.80
C VAL A 38 -10.42 2.10 5.24
N PRO A 39 -11.48 2.82 4.82
CA PRO A 39 -11.32 4.14 4.23
C PRO A 39 -11.02 5.22 5.27
N MET A 40 -10.14 6.16 4.93
CA MET A 40 -9.82 7.35 5.72
C MET A 40 -9.76 8.56 4.80
N VAL A 41 -10.27 9.71 5.27
CA VAL A 41 -10.27 10.97 4.53
C VAL A 41 -9.68 12.06 5.41
N PHE A 42 -8.70 12.79 4.87
CA PHE A 42 -8.08 13.95 5.51
C PHE A 42 -8.27 15.17 4.62
N ALA A 43 -8.56 16.32 5.23
CA ALA A 43 -8.75 17.58 4.55
C ALA A 43 -7.79 18.63 5.13
N TYR A 44 -7.10 19.35 4.25
CA TYR A 44 -6.09 20.34 4.62
C TYR A 44 -6.46 21.68 3.97
N ARG A 45 -6.41 22.76 4.75
CA ARG A 45 -6.58 24.11 4.21
C ARG A 45 -5.35 24.52 3.41
N ALA A 46 -5.56 25.39 2.43
CA ALA A 46 -4.46 25.99 1.71
C ALA A 46 -3.58 26.86 2.64
N PRO A 47 -2.26 26.92 2.39
CA PRO A 47 -1.53 26.16 1.37
C PRO A 47 -1.28 24.71 1.80
N ALA A 48 -1.44 23.78 0.86
CA ALA A 48 -1.06 22.37 1.02
C ALA A 48 0.16 22.04 0.15
N PRO A 49 0.92 20.97 0.46
CA PRO A 49 2.00 20.50 -0.39
C PRO A 49 1.51 20.20 -1.82
N SER A 50 2.39 20.35 -2.82
CA SER A 50 2.08 19.96 -4.19
C SER A 50 1.87 18.45 -4.30
N SER A 51 1.14 17.99 -5.32
CA SER A 51 0.96 16.57 -5.60
C SER A 51 2.30 15.84 -5.72
N GLU A 52 3.29 16.45 -6.39
CA GLU A 52 4.63 15.88 -6.53
C GLU A 52 5.36 15.73 -5.19
N ALA A 53 5.24 16.71 -4.28
CA ALA A 53 5.81 16.59 -2.95
C ALA A 53 5.16 15.46 -2.12
N VAL A 54 3.84 15.29 -2.23
CA VAL A 54 3.12 14.20 -1.54
C VAL A 54 3.53 12.84 -2.11
N LYS A 55 3.62 12.70 -3.44
CA LYS A 55 4.08 11.47 -4.09
C LYS A 55 5.50 11.13 -3.68
N GLU A 56 6.43 12.08 -3.70
CA GLU A 56 7.81 11.82 -3.29
C GLU A 56 7.89 11.40 -1.82
N GLY A 57 7.18 12.09 -0.93
CA GLY A 57 7.07 11.69 0.47
C GLY A 57 6.50 10.27 0.64
N LEU A 58 5.48 9.92 -0.16
CA LEU A 58 4.89 8.58 -0.14
C LEU A 58 5.89 7.51 -0.62
N ARG A 59 6.68 7.76 -1.67
CA ARG A 59 7.74 6.82 -2.15
C ARG A 59 8.72 6.48 -1.04
N MET A 60 9.13 7.49 -0.26
CA MET A 60 10.04 7.32 0.86
C MET A 60 9.35 6.57 2.01
N ALA A 61 8.09 6.89 2.31
CA ALA A 61 7.34 6.21 3.36
C ALA A 61 7.12 4.72 3.03
N VAL A 62 6.68 4.37 1.82
CA VAL A 62 6.47 2.95 1.45
C VAL A 62 7.78 2.17 1.36
N ALA A 63 8.93 2.81 1.15
CA ALA A 63 10.23 2.14 1.26
C ALA A 63 10.54 1.68 2.69
N ALA A 64 10.12 2.45 3.70
CA ALA A 64 10.23 2.07 5.11
C ALA A 64 9.17 1.03 5.54
N TYR A 65 8.04 0.97 4.82
CA TYR A 65 6.93 0.04 5.10
C TYR A 65 6.62 -0.85 3.87
N PRO A 66 7.52 -1.78 3.52
CA PRO A 66 7.51 -2.47 2.22
C PRO A 66 6.28 -3.35 2.01
N LEU A 67 5.64 -3.82 3.09
CA LEU A 67 4.37 -4.57 3.01
C LEU A 67 3.25 -3.76 2.34
N ALA A 68 3.27 -2.42 2.47
CA ALA A 68 2.28 -1.52 1.87
C ALA A 68 2.44 -1.38 0.35
N ALA A 69 3.61 -1.71 -0.19
CA ALA A 69 3.87 -1.76 -1.63
C ALA A 69 3.77 -3.17 -2.22
N GLY A 70 3.48 -4.18 -1.39
CA GLY A 70 3.34 -5.57 -1.80
C GLY A 70 1.94 -5.94 -2.32
N ARG A 71 1.69 -7.25 -2.43
CA ARG A 71 0.38 -7.81 -2.82
C ARG A 71 -0.01 -8.95 -1.91
N LEU A 72 -1.29 -9.02 -1.55
CA LEU A 72 -1.86 -10.24 -0.98
C LEU A 72 -1.80 -11.35 -2.03
N ALA A 73 -1.29 -12.51 -1.61
CA ALA A 73 -1.13 -13.69 -2.45
C ALA A 73 -1.46 -14.96 -1.67
N VAL A 74 -1.51 -16.08 -2.37
CA VAL A 74 -1.63 -17.42 -1.78
C VAL A 74 -0.36 -18.18 -2.08
N ASP A 75 0.25 -18.72 -1.03
CA ASP A 75 1.40 -19.60 -1.13
C ASP A 75 1.02 -21.04 -0.76
N VAL A 76 1.80 -22.00 -1.26
CA VAL A 76 1.64 -23.43 -0.94
C VAL A 76 2.80 -23.86 -0.05
N ALA A 77 2.54 -23.99 1.25
CA ALA A 77 3.50 -24.44 2.23
C ALA A 77 3.30 -25.92 2.56
N VAL A 78 4.38 -26.60 2.94
CA VAL A 78 4.33 -27.96 3.49
C VAL A 78 4.31 -27.85 5.02
N ASP A 79 3.33 -28.47 5.68
CA ASP A 79 3.28 -28.50 7.15
C ASP A 79 4.27 -29.51 7.75
N GLY A 80 4.42 -29.51 9.08
CA GLY A 80 5.30 -30.44 9.79
C GLY A 80 4.95 -31.93 9.64
N GLN A 81 3.80 -32.24 9.01
CA GLN A 81 3.36 -33.59 8.66
C GLN A 81 3.50 -33.88 7.15
N GLY A 82 4.17 -33.02 6.40
CA GLY A 82 4.41 -33.22 4.96
C GLY A 82 3.20 -32.88 4.06
N ARG A 83 2.11 -32.31 4.60
CA ARG A 83 0.90 -32.00 3.82
C ARG A 83 1.01 -30.61 3.22
N ARG A 84 0.58 -30.48 1.96
CA ARG A 84 0.47 -29.18 1.29
C ARG A 84 -0.74 -28.41 1.82
N ARG A 85 -0.51 -27.17 2.24
CA ARG A 85 -1.52 -26.25 2.74
C ARG A 85 -1.40 -24.92 2.01
N ARG A 86 -2.55 -24.39 1.59
CA ARG A 86 -2.63 -23.02 1.07
C ARG A 86 -2.61 -22.05 2.24
N ARG A 87 -1.80 -21.01 2.15
CA ARG A 87 -1.70 -19.95 3.16
C ARG A 87 -1.71 -18.59 2.48
N ARG A 88 -2.46 -17.64 3.05
CA ARG A 88 -2.42 -16.23 2.64
C ARG A 88 -1.10 -15.60 3.11
N VAL A 89 -0.47 -14.87 2.20
CA VAL A 89 0.79 -14.17 2.44
C VAL A 89 0.72 -12.77 1.85
N LEU A 90 1.53 -11.85 2.35
CA LEU A 90 1.90 -10.61 1.70
C LEU A 90 3.20 -10.86 0.94
N HIS A 91 3.14 -10.81 -0.38
CA HIS A 91 4.31 -10.86 -1.25
C HIS A 91 4.88 -9.46 -1.40
N VAL A 92 6.10 -9.25 -0.92
CA VAL A 92 6.80 -7.96 -0.91
C VAL A 92 7.48 -7.74 -2.26
N ASN A 93 6.69 -7.46 -3.28
CA ASN A 93 7.13 -7.45 -4.68
C ASN A 93 7.29 -6.05 -5.29
N ASP A 94 7.25 -5.00 -4.46
CA ASP A 94 7.43 -3.60 -4.87
C ASP A 94 6.55 -3.16 -6.05
N GLU A 95 5.38 -3.77 -6.20
CA GLU A 95 4.37 -3.38 -7.19
C GLU A 95 3.77 -1.99 -6.88
N GLY A 96 4.03 -1.45 -5.69
CA GLY A 96 3.76 -0.07 -5.32
C GLY A 96 2.35 0.17 -4.80
N ALA A 97 2.11 1.44 -4.43
CA ALA A 97 0.82 1.94 -3.96
C ALA A 97 0.10 2.69 -5.09
N LEU A 98 -1.21 2.46 -5.23
CA LEU A 98 -2.02 3.20 -6.20
C LEU A 98 -2.22 4.63 -5.70
N VAL A 99 -1.84 5.62 -6.51
CA VAL A 99 -2.05 7.04 -6.25
C VAL A 99 -2.86 7.63 -7.39
N ARG A 100 -3.84 8.47 -7.03
CA ARG A 100 -4.65 9.23 -7.99
C ARG A 100 -4.69 10.69 -7.60
N ASP A 101 -4.47 11.55 -8.58
CA ASP A 101 -4.72 12.97 -8.45
C ASP A 101 -6.11 13.28 -8.99
N ALA A 102 -6.81 14.18 -8.32
CA ALA A 102 -8.12 14.63 -8.75
C ALA A 102 -8.30 16.11 -8.42
N THR A 103 -9.12 16.78 -9.22
CA THR A 103 -9.57 18.15 -8.99
C THR A 103 -11.07 18.18 -8.79
N VAL A 104 -11.55 19.15 -8.03
CA VAL A 104 -12.98 19.38 -7.81
C VAL A 104 -13.22 20.88 -7.74
N GLU A 105 -14.23 21.35 -8.47
CA GLU A 105 -14.73 22.72 -8.37
C GLU A 105 -15.64 22.82 -7.14
N ALA A 106 -15.03 22.93 -5.97
CA ALA A 106 -15.73 23.10 -4.71
C ALA A 106 -14.85 23.89 -3.73
N ASP A 107 -15.49 24.68 -2.87
CA ASP A 107 -14.83 25.35 -1.75
C ASP A 107 -14.88 24.45 -0.52
N LEU A 108 -13.71 24.11 0.02
CA LEU A 108 -13.56 23.28 1.21
C LEU A 108 -14.09 24.00 2.47
N ASP A 109 -14.10 25.33 2.48
CA ASP A 109 -14.57 26.15 3.61
C ASP A 109 -16.02 26.62 3.44
N ALA A 110 -16.73 26.17 2.40
CA ALA A 110 -18.15 26.48 2.22
C ALA A 110 -18.98 25.96 3.42
N LYS A 111 -19.81 26.86 3.97
CA LYS A 111 -20.72 26.58 5.10
C LYS A 111 -22.08 26.07 4.64
#